data_AF-X1AAW5-F1
#
_entry.id   AF-X1AAW5-F1
#
_cell.length_a   1.000
_cell.length_b   1.000
_cell.length_c   1.000
_cell.angle_alpha   90.00
_cell.angle_beta   90.00
_cell.angle_gamma   90.00
#
_symmetry.space_group_name_H-M   'P 1'
#
loop_
_entity.id
_entity.type
_entity.pdbx_description
1 polymer ?
#
loop_
_entity_poly.entity_id
_entity_poly.type
_entity_poly.pdbx_seq_one_letter_code
_entity_poly.pdbx_strand_id
1 'polypeptide(L)'
;MKHDRLKSIRVTPNNEAFFYDYIKNNFAEYFFFHVDYAQYPESTEIYMALDNEEKIKGMVLIWKNRRIQLRGTVISLGFLLNGKNYSLISITGFDIHKKLISKLFPDYKKEIALYRMCLIE
;
A
#
# COMPACT_ATOMS: atom_id res chain seq x y z
N MET A 1 3.97 17.57 -19.46
CA MET A 1 3.33 16.43 -18.78
C MET A 1 2.39 16.99 -17.74
N LYS A 2 1.06 16.75 -17.85
CA LYS A 2 0.15 17.06 -16.74
C LYS A 2 0.56 16.18 -15.57
N HIS A 3 0.97 16.76 -14.45
CA HIS A 3 1.10 15.98 -13.22
C HIS A 3 -0.31 15.54 -12.84
N ASP A 4 -0.60 14.24 -12.93
CA ASP A 4 -1.83 13.69 -12.38
C ASP A 4 -1.91 14.09 -10.91
N ARG A 5 -2.92 14.90 -10.55
CA ARG A 5 -3.14 15.27 -9.16
C ARG A 5 -3.65 14.02 -8.46
N LEU A 6 -2.87 13.52 -7.52
CA LEU A 6 -3.28 12.39 -6.70
C LEU A 6 -4.13 12.85 -5.54
N LYS A 7 -5.19 12.09 -5.24
CA LYS A 7 -6.02 12.24 -4.04
C LYS A 7 -5.78 11.04 -3.13
N SER A 8 -5.52 11.31 -1.85
CA SER A 8 -5.41 10.27 -0.82
C SER A 8 -6.80 10.04 -0.20
N ILE A 9 -7.28 8.80 -0.23
CA ILE A 9 -8.53 8.39 0.41
C ILE A 9 -8.26 7.22 1.35
N ARG A 10 -8.69 7.32 2.61
CA ARG A 10 -8.68 6.20 3.56
C ARG A 10 -9.86 5.26 3.27
N VAL A 11 -9.62 3.96 3.34
CA VAL A 11 -10.68 2.95 3.31
C VAL A 11 -11.48 3.02 4.61
N THR A 12 -12.79 3.07 4.47
CA THR A 12 -13.80 3.17 5.54
C THR A 12 -15.03 2.36 5.11
N PRO A 13 -15.97 2.05 6.01
CA PRO A 13 -17.20 1.34 5.64
C PRO A 13 -17.99 1.99 4.49
N ASN A 14 -17.90 3.32 4.33
CA ASN A 14 -18.61 4.04 3.28
C ASN A 14 -18.00 3.87 1.87
N ASN A 15 -16.75 3.39 1.75
CA ASN A 15 -16.05 3.27 0.47
C ASN A 15 -15.30 1.94 0.29
N GLU A 16 -15.46 0.99 1.22
CA GLU A 16 -14.75 -0.30 1.16
C GLU A 16 -15.19 -1.17 -0.03
N ALA A 17 -16.42 -1.02 -0.51
CA ALA A 17 -16.88 -1.70 -1.73
C ALA A 17 -15.99 -1.35 -2.94
N PHE A 18 -15.59 -0.08 -3.08
CA PHE A 18 -14.69 0.38 -4.14
C PHE A 18 -13.28 -0.22 -4.01
N PHE A 19 -12.78 -0.36 -2.78
CA PHE A 19 -11.54 -1.07 -2.50
C PHE A 19 -11.63 -2.56 -2.86
N TYR A 20 -12.70 -3.24 -2.45
CA TYR A 20 -12.89 -4.67 -2.76
C TYR A 20 -13.06 -4.92 -4.26
N ASP A 21 -13.77 -4.04 -4.97
CA ASP A 21 -13.92 -4.10 -6.42
C ASP A 21 -12.60 -3.92 -7.17
N TYR A 22 -11.67 -3.16 -6.62
CA TYR A 22 -10.34 -3.05 -7.20
C TYR A 22 -9.50 -4.31 -6.95
N ILE A 23 -9.43 -4.78 -5.70
CA ILE A 23 -8.53 -5.88 -5.36
C ILE A 23 -9.01 -7.22 -5.91
N LYS A 24 -10.31 -7.41 -6.21
CA LYS A 24 -10.81 -8.69 -6.73
C LYS A 24 -10.09 -9.15 -8.00
N ASN A 25 -9.69 -8.20 -8.85
CA ASN A 25 -8.98 -8.48 -10.10
C ASN A 25 -7.48 -8.79 -9.89
N ASN A 26 -6.94 -8.49 -8.70
CA ASN A 26 -5.53 -8.69 -8.35
C ASN A 26 -5.38 -9.30 -6.95
N PHE A 27 -6.33 -10.15 -6.53
CA PHE A 27 -6.51 -10.55 -5.13
C PHE A 27 -5.24 -11.10 -4.50
N ALA A 28 -4.52 -11.89 -5.31
CA ALA A 28 -3.16 -12.33 -5.10
C ALA A 28 -2.20 -11.31 -4.46
N GLU A 29 -2.09 -10.13 -5.06
CA GLU A 29 -1.15 -9.09 -4.66
C GLU A 29 -1.63 -8.36 -3.40
N TYR A 30 -2.94 -8.34 -3.20
CA TYR A 30 -3.65 -7.62 -2.14
C TYR A 30 -4.18 -8.56 -1.05
N PHE A 31 -3.71 -9.81 -0.99
CA PHE A 31 -4.20 -10.80 -0.05
C PHE A 31 -4.14 -10.30 1.41
N PHE A 32 -3.00 -9.75 1.83
CA PHE A 32 -2.86 -9.17 3.16
C PHE A 32 -3.71 -7.92 3.36
N PHE A 33 -3.94 -7.12 2.30
CA PHE A 33 -4.87 -5.99 2.38
C PHE A 33 -6.28 -6.45 2.70
N HIS A 34 -6.74 -7.54 2.06
CA HIS A 34 -8.04 -8.14 2.35
C HIS A 34 -8.09 -8.73 3.77
N VAL A 35 -7.17 -9.64 4.10
CA VAL A 35 -7.21 -10.40 5.36
C VAL A 35 -7.04 -9.49 6.58
N ASP A 36 -6.06 -8.60 6.57
CA ASP A 36 -5.78 -7.74 7.73
C ASP A 36 -6.92 -6.73 7.98
N TYR A 37 -7.54 -6.21 6.91
CA TYR A 37 -8.65 -5.26 7.04
C TYR A 37 -9.95 -5.95 7.45
N ALA A 38 -10.25 -7.13 6.87
CA ALA A 38 -11.45 -7.89 7.22
C ALA A 38 -11.42 -8.43 8.66
N GLN A 39 -10.26 -8.92 9.13
CA GLN A 39 -10.13 -9.50 10.47
C GLN A 39 -9.89 -8.45 11.56
N TYR A 40 -9.16 -7.38 11.25
CA TYR A 40 -8.73 -6.39 12.24
C TYR A 40 -8.92 -4.94 11.76
N PRO A 41 -10.15 -4.52 11.39
CA PRO A 41 -10.40 -3.20 10.81
C PRO A 41 -9.99 -2.04 11.72
N GLU A 42 -10.05 -2.23 13.05
CA GLU A 42 -9.62 -1.23 14.04
C GLU A 42 -8.09 -1.08 14.13
N SER A 43 -7.35 -2.10 13.73
CA SER A 43 -5.88 -2.13 13.75
C SER A 43 -5.24 -1.92 12.37
N THR A 44 -6.06 -1.87 11.32
CA THR A 44 -5.62 -1.83 9.93
C THR A 44 -6.11 -0.57 9.24
N GLU A 45 -5.18 0.25 8.77
CA GLU A 45 -5.50 1.41 7.96
C GLU A 45 -5.05 1.16 6.52
N ILE A 46 -5.95 1.37 5.56
CA ILE A 46 -5.61 1.33 4.14
C ILE A 46 -5.84 2.72 3.55
N TYR A 47 -4.84 3.22 2.83
CA TYR A 47 -4.91 4.47 2.07
C TYR A 47 -4.74 4.17 0.58
N MET A 48 -5.63 4.74 -0.24
CA MET A 48 -5.63 4.64 -1.69
C MET A 48 -5.20 5.97 -2.30
N ALA A 49 -4.34 5.93 -3.32
CA ALA A 49 -4.02 7.07 -4.17
C ALA A 49 -4.82 6.98 -5.47
N LEU A 50 -5.69 7.95 -5.69
CA LEU A 50 -6.54 8.04 -6.87
C LEU A 50 -6.02 9.12 -7.81
N ASP A 51 -6.04 8.86 -9.12
CA ASP A 51 -5.82 9.89 -10.13
C ASP A 51 -7.09 10.73 -10.36
N ASN A 52 -7.03 11.66 -11.33
CA ASN A 52 -8.17 12.50 -11.69
C ASN A 52 -9.35 11.72 -12.32
N GLU A 53 -9.14 10.47 -12.74
CA GLU A 53 -10.16 9.58 -13.30
C GLU A 53 -10.71 8.60 -12.24
N GLU A 54 -10.40 8.86 -10.96
CA GLU A 54 -10.75 8.00 -9.83
C GLU A 54 -10.21 6.57 -9.95
N LYS A 55 -9.07 6.38 -10.65
CA LYS A 55 -8.38 5.09 -10.72
C LYS A 55 -7.32 4.99 -9.65
N ILE A 56 -7.33 3.87 -8.92
CA ILE A 56 -6.32 3.59 -7.90
C ILE A 56 -4.96 3.35 -8.58
N LYS A 57 -3.98 4.19 -8.26
CA LYS A 57 -2.58 4.10 -8.72
C LYS A 57 -1.64 3.53 -7.67
N GLY A 58 -2.10 3.40 -6.44
CA GLY A 58 -1.36 2.76 -5.38
C GLY A 58 -2.12 2.71 -4.07
N MET A 59 -1.67 1.83 -3.20
CA MET A 59 -2.22 1.60 -1.89
C MET A 59 -1.13 1.38 -0.86
N VAL A 60 -1.41 1.86 0.34
CA VAL A 60 -0.58 1.66 1.53
C VAL A 60 -1.46 1.05 2.60
N LEU A 61 -1.08 -0.14 3.08
CA LEU A 61 -1.63 -0.72 4.31
C LEU A 61 -0.70 -0.39 5.47
N ILE A 62 -1.26 0.05 6.59
CA ILE A 62 -0.56 0.28 7.85
C ILE A 62 -1.26 -0.54 8.92
N TRP A 63 -0.56 -1.51 9.49
CA TRP A 63 -1.05 -2.31 10.61
C TRP A 63 -0.42 -1.84 11.92
N LYS A 64 -1.25 -1.44 12.89
CA LYS A 64 -0.88 -0.94 14.22
C LYS A 64 0.24 0.10 14.23
N ASN A 65 0.32 0.94 13.19
CA ASN A 65 1.40 1.91 12.96
C ASN A 65 2.84 1.31 13.02
N ARG A 66 2.96 0.01 12.78
CA ARG A 66 4.21 -0.76 12.94
C ARG A 66 4.60 -1.53 11.68
N ARG A 67 3.65 -1.94 10.86
CA ARG A 67 3.92 -2.64 9.60
C ARG A 67 3.29 -1.89 8.44
N ILE A 68 4.08 -1.67 7.39
CA ILE A 68 3.60 -1.06 6.14
C ILE A 68 3.71 -2.06 5.00
N GLN A 69 2.66 -2.14 4.17
CA GLN A 69 2.73 -2.81 2.86
C GLN A 69 2.44 -1.82 1.74
N LEU A 70 3.25 -1.83 0.70
CA LEU A 70 3.18 -0.93 -0.45
C LEU A 70 2.77 -1.67 -1.72
N ARG A 71 1.80 -1.11 -2.46
CA ARG A 71 1.40 -1.57 -3.81
C ARG A 71 1.15 -0.39 -4.74
N GLY A 72 1.52 -0.52 -6.01
CA GLY A 72 1.37 0.54 -7.02
C GLY A 72 2.66 1.26 -7.39
N THR A 73 2.54 2.44 -7.97
CA THR A 73 3.68 3.18 -8.53
C THR A 73 4.50 3.91 -7.46
N VAL A 74 5.78 4.16 -7.75
CA VAL A 74 6.66 4.93 -6.84
C VAL A 74 6.10 6.33 -6.56
N ILE A 75 5.47 6.95 -7.55
CA ILE A 75 4.88 8.30 -7.44
C ILE A 75 3.70 8.27 -6.45
N SER A 76 2.79 7.31 -6.60
CA SER A 76 1.60 7.22 -5.75
C SER A 76 1.95 6.88 -4.31
N LEU A 77 2.90 5.97 -4.12
CA LEU A 77 3.40 5.59 -2.79
C LEU A 77 4.15 6.73 -2.11
N GLY A 78 5.00 7.45 -2.85
CA GLY A 78 5.68 8.63 -2.32
C GLY A 78 4.69 9.70 -1.86
N PHE A 79 3.60 9.89 -2.61
CA PHE A 79 2.51 10.79 -2.22
C PHE A 79 1.79 10.34 -0.94
N LEU A 80 1.46 9.04 -0.81
CA LEU A 80 0.73 8.50 0.35
C LEU A 80 1.54 8.49 1.66
N LEU A 81 2.86 8.35 1.55
CA LEU A 81 3.78 8.26 2.69
C LEU A 81 4.35 9.62 3.13
N ASN A 82 4.20 10.67 2.32
CA ASN A 82 4.79 11.98 2.61
C ASN A 82 4.22 12.60 3.89
N GLY A 83 5.10 13.14 4.75
CA GLY A 83 4.73 13.88 5.95
C GLY A 83 4.20 13.05 7.12
N LYS A 84 4.29 11.72 7.07
CA LYS A 84 3.85 10.82 8.15
C LYS A 84 5.06 10.29 8.93
N ASN A 85 4.95 10.27 10.26
CA ASN A 85 5.95 9.69 11.16
C ASN A 85 5.48 8.30 11.61
N TYR A 86 6.30 7.27 11.39
CA TYR A 86 5.93 5.88 11.61
C TYR A 86 6.94 5.20 12.56
N SER A 87 6.43 4.42 13.52
CA SER A 87 7.28 3.62 14.42
C SER A 87 7.45 2.20 13.88
N LEU A 88 8.19 2.09 12.77
CA LEU A 88 8.19 0.89 11.93
C LEU A 88 8.99 -0.27 12.49
N ILE A 89 8.36 -1.43 12.47
CA ILE A 89 8.97 -2.75 12.65
C ILE A 89 9.19 -3.41 11.30
N SER A 90 8.28 -3.22 10.33
CA SER A 90 8.47 -3.72 8.97
C SER A 90 7.86 -2.84 7.87
N ILE A 91 8.51 -2.80 6.71
CA ILE A 91 7.94 -2.30 5.46
C ILE A 91 8.21 -3.29 4.33
N THR A 92 7.17 -3.60 3.56
CA THR A 92 7.26 -4.51 2.41
C THR A 92 6.69 -3.84 1.16
N GLY A 93 7.32 -4.12 0.03
CA GLY A 93 6.95 -3.61 -1.29
C GLY A 93 7.58 -4.48 -2.37
N PHE A 94 7.42 -4.09 -3.62
CA PHE A 94 8.13 -4.71 -4.74
C PHE A 94 9.55 -4.12 -4.86
N ASP A 95 10.42 -4.80 -5.61
CA ASP A 95 11.80 -4.37 -5.85
C ASP A 95 11.91 -2.92 -6.39
N ILE A 96 10.94 -2.51 -7.20
CA ILE A 96 10.85 -1.13 -7.72
C ILE A 96 10.69 -0.07 -6.61
N HIS A 97 10.24 -0.47 -5.42
CA HIS A 97 10.02 0.41 -4.27
C HIS A 97 11.27 0.56 -3.40
N LYS A 98 12.32 -0.26 -3.57
CA LYS A 98 13.54 -0.23 -2.73
C LYS A 98 14.11 1.17 -2.54
N LYS A 99 14.30 1.92 -3.64
CA LYS A 99 14.83 3.30 -3.59
C LYS A 99 13.92 4.26 -2.82
N LEU A 100 12.60 4.10 -2.95
CA LEU A 100 11.63 4.91 -2.20
C LEU A 100 11.71 4.61 -0.70
N ILE A 101 11.74 3.33 -0.35
CA ILE A 101 11.82 2.85 1.03
C ILE A 101 13.10 3.36 1.69
N SER A 102 14.28 3.18 1.06
CA SER A 102 15.55 3.65 1.62
C SER A 102 15.60 5.17 1.82
N LYS A 103 14.93 5.95 0.96
CA LYS A 103 14.86 7.41 1.08
C LYS A 103 13.98 7.87 2.24
N LEU A 104 12.81 7.24 2.42
CA LEU A 104 11.84 7.66 3.42
C LEU A 104 12.09 7.03 4.80
N PHE A 105 12.75 5.88 4.83
CA PHE A 105 13.00 5.09 6.03
C PHE A 105 14.48 4.67 6.11
N PRO A 106 15.43 5.61 6.22
CA PRO A 106 16.86 5.31 6.17
C PRO A 106 17.35 4.40 7.30
N ASP A 107 16.70 4.47 8.47
CA ASP A 107 17.05 3.66 9.65
C ASP A 107 16.47 2.24 9.60
N TYR A 108 15.69 1.91 8.56
CA TYR A 108 15.05 0.61 8.42
C TYR A 108 16.02 -0.45 7.86
N LYS A 109 16.29 -1.50 8.64
CA LYS A 109 17.31 -2.53 8.32
C LYS A 109 16.78 -3.88 7.81
N LYS A 110 15.46 -4.10 7.67
CA LYS A 110 14.92 -5.47 7.51
C LYS A 110 13.96 -5.65 6.34
N GLU A 111 14.44 -5.70 5.12
CA GLU A 111 13.59 -6.03 3.97
C GLU A 111 13.13 -7.50 4.03
N ILE A 112 11.82 -7.75 4.11
CA ILE A 112 11.26 -9.10 3.83
C ILE A 112 10.67 -9.02 2.43
N ALA A 113 11.45 -9.47 1.45
CA ALA A 113 10.94 -9.69 0.12
C ALA A 113 9.93 -10.85 0.17
N LEU A 114 8.67 -10.54 -0.12
CA LEU A 114 7.60 -11.52 -0.12
C LEU A 114 7.55 -12.14 -1.52
N TYR A 115 8.42 -13.11 -1.75
CA TYR A 115 8.41 -13.90 -2.98
C TYR A 115 7.23 -14.85 -2.95
N ARG A 116 6.39 -14.80 -3.99
CA ARG A 116 5.50 -15.92 -4.29
C ARG A 116 6.34 -17.04 -4.86
N MET A 117 6.18 -18.26 -4.33
CA MET A 117 6.47 -19.45 -5.14
C MET A 117 5.37 -19.54 -6.19
N CYS A 118 5.60 -18.98 -7.38
CA CYS A 118 4.82 -19.35 -8.54
C CYS A 118 5.40 -20.68 -9.03
N LEU A 119 4.57 -21.71 -9.18
CA LEU A 119 4.90 -22.80 -10.09
C LEU A 119 5.03 -22.15 -11.47
N ILE A 120 6.21 -22.25 -12.06
CA ILE A 120 6.40 -21.96 -13.48
C ILE A 120 5.77 -23.16 -14.18
N GLU A 121 4.65 -22.94 -14.87
CA GLU A 121 4.15 -23.86 -15.89
C GLU A 121 4.84 -23.58 -17.23
#